data_AF-A0A6L8A951-F1
#
_entry.id   AF-A0A6L8A951-F1
#
_cell.length_a   1.000
_cell.length_b   1.000
_cell.length_c   1.000
_cell.angle_alpha   90.00
_cell.angle_beta   90.00
_cell.angle_gamma   90.00
#
_symmetry.space_group_name_H-M   'P 1'
#
loop_
_entity.id
_entity.type
_entity.pdbx_description
1 polymer ?
#
loop_
_entity_poly.entity_id
_entity_poly.type
_entity_poly.pdbx_seq_one_letter_code
_entity_poly.pdbx_strand_id
1 'polypeptide(L)'
;MKNQSQFLKILVTFPLVSVLLLGCGSPSASRDLNTWIGANDNAEGFKQVDGTHKLTFPVDHGPHDDYLFEWWYLTALLNDQSGREFGVQFTVFRRALTTDSDVSNPWRSGQVYLGHLAMSDIQEKTHQVEERFSRGHPELAGALAEPFRVYVEDWSLASTTVSYFPLKLVAGTRDYRVSLVVNRGKPMILHGIDGYSQKSSDHASYYYTHSRLPTRGTLEIDGQEHTVSGTAWLDREWSSQILDDPYRGWYWFSLNFDDGRELVLFELHSDDSSVKTIPTATWIELDGSSSSVVADTWSIKPRRYWKSYPVEWVLEIDGTHYVIEAEFDDQFMSTSISYWEGVVEVTESDKVVGHGYMELTGYE
;
A
#
# COMPACT_ATOMS: atom_id res chain seq x y z
N MET A 1 3.60 80.30 -44.35
CA MET A 1 3.29 79.41 -45.49
C MET A 1 2.61 78.15 -44.95
N LYS A 2 1.43 77.82 -45.51
CA LYS A 2 0.69 76.53 -45.58
C LYS A 2 1.45 75.29 -45.08
N ASN A 3 0.92 74.25 -44.41
CA ASN A 3 -0.40 73.60 -44.29
C ASN A 3 -0.33 72.68 -43.04
N GLN A 4 -1.34 72.63 -42.15
CA GLN A 4 -2.35 71.57 -42.07
C GLN A 4 -1.83 70.12 -42.14
N SER A 5 -1.83 69.40 -41.00
CA SER A 5 -2.38 68.04 -40.89
C SER A 5 -2.51 67.64 -39.42
N GLN A 6 -3.74 67.35 -39.01
CA GLN A 6 -4.12 66.78 -37.72
C GLN A 6 -3.61 65.34 -37.60
N PHE A 7 -3.02 64.97 -36.47
CA PHE A 7 -2.95 63.56 -36.07
C PHE A 7 -3.72 63.34 -34.78
N LEU A 8 -4.84 62.67 -34.98
CA LEU A 8 -5.81 62.15 -34.03
C LEU A 8 -5.11 61.16 -33.08
N LYS A 9 -5.21 61.39 -31.77
CA LYS A 9 -4.79 60.43 -30.74
C LYS A 9 -5.81 59.28 -30.72
N ILE A 10 -5.45 58.14 -31.28
CA ILE A 10 -6.23 56.91 -31.15
C ILE A 10 -5.92 56.32 -29.77
N LEU A 11 -6.86 56.46 -28.84
CA LEU A 11 -6.92 55.66 -27.61
C LEU A 11 -7.35 54.25 -28.02
N VAL A 12 -6.43 53.29 -28.04
CA VAL A 12 -6.78 51.87 -28.17
C VAL A 12 -7.10 51.34 -26.77
N THR A 13 -8.37 51.42 -26.40
CA THR A 13 -8.93 50.64 -25.29
C THR A 13 -9.02 49.18 -25.70
N PHE A 14 -8.07 48.36 -25.23
CA PHE A 14 -8.19 46.90 -25.26
C PHE A 14 -9.29 46.47 -24.28
N PRO A 15 -10.37 45.78 -24.70
CA PRO A 15 -11.23 45.11 -23.75
C PRO A 15 -10.48 43.90 -23.19
N LEU A 16 -10.14 43.96 -21.91
CA LEU A 16 -9.66 42.81 -21.14
C LEU A 16 -10.84 41.83 -21.02
N VAL A 17 -10.96 40.91 -21.97
CA VAL A 17 -11.87 39.77 -21.88
C VAL A 17 -11.26 38.82 -20.85
N SER A 18 -11.67 38.98 -19.59
CA SER A 18 -11.43 38.00 -18.54
C SER A 18 -12.18 36.72 -18.88
N VAL A 19 -11.50 35.79 -19.55
CA VAL A 19 -11.98 34.41 -19.69
C VAL A 19 -11.85 33.77 -18.31
N LEU A 20 -12.94 33.79 -17.55
CA LEU A 20 -13.13 32.94 -16.38
C LEU A 20 -13.24 31.49 -16.90
N LEU A 21 -12.12 30.79 -16.95
CA LEU A 21 -12.09 29.33 -17.03
C LEU A 21 -12.59 28.80 -15.68
N LEU A 22 -13.92 28.76 -15.53
CA LEU A 22 -14.57 27.87 -14.57
C LEU A 22 -14.36 26.44 -15.08
N GLY A 23 -13.17 25.91 -14.82
CA GLY A 23 -12.95 24.48 -14.85
C GLY A 23 -13.75 23.87 -13.71
N CYS A 24 -15.04 23.57 -13.96
CA CYS A 24 -15.69 22.50 -13.24
C CYS A 24 -14.95 21.22 -13.60
N GLY A 25 -13.84 20.94 -12.91
CA GLY A 25 -13.34 19.60 -12.82
C GLY A 25 -14.39 18.80 -12.09
N SER A 26 -15.14 17.97 -12.81
CA SER A 26 -15.83 16.85 -12.20
C SER A 26 -14.80 16.14 -11.30
N PRO A 27 -15.15 15.69 -10.09
CA PRO A 27 -14.27 14.80 -9.34
C PRO A 27 -13.86 13.68 -10.32
N SER A 28 -12.55 13.48 -10.49
CA SER A 28 -12.08 12.40 -11.36
C SER A 28 -12.75 11.13 -10.86
N ALA A 29 -13.54 10.48 -11.71
CA ALA A 29 -14.04 9.16 -11.40
C ALA A 29 -12.84 8.31 -10.96
N SER A 30 -12.93 7.70 -9.78
CA SER A 30 -11.96 6.69 -9.34
C SER A 30 -11.76 5.72 -10.50
N ARG A 31 -10.50 5.45 -10.84
CA ARG A 31 -10.21 4.44 -11.85
C ARG A 31 -10.38 3.08 -11.18
N ASP A 32 -11.05 2.17 -11.87
CA ASP A 32 -11.13 0.76 -11.47
C ASP A 32 -9.70 0.21 -11.30
N LEU A 33 -9.46 -0.50 -10.20
CA LEU A 33 -8.21 -1.20 -9.88
C LEU A 33 -7.69 -1.99 -11.09
N ASN A 34 -8.59 -2.67 -11.80
CA ASN A 34 -8.28 -3.46 -12.99
C ASN A 34 -7.74 -2.59 -14.14
N THR A 35 -8.16 -1.32 -14.23
CA THR A 35 -7.64 -0.39 -15.25
C THR A 35 -6.21 0.05 -14.94
N TRP A 36 -5.83 0.14 -13.66
CA TRP A 36 -4.50 0.60 -13.28
C TRP A 36 -3.47 -0.53 -13.20
N ILE A 37 -3.83 -1.66 -12.60
CA ILE A 37 -3.01 -2.89 -12.68
C ILE A 37 -2.90 -3.23 -14.18
N GLY A 38 -3.95 -3.02 -14.95
CA GLY A 38 -3.94 -3.07 -16.40
C GLY A 38 -4.32 -4.47 -16.87
N ALA A 39 -5.49 -4.93 -16.46
CA ALA A 39 -6.14 -6.19 -16.88
C ALA A 39 -6.21 -6.41 -18.41
N ASN A 40 -5.90 -5.38 -19.21
CA ASN A 40 -5.84 -5.44 -20.67
C ASN A 40 -4.43 -5.26 -21.25
N ASP A 41 -3.40 -5.09 -20.43
CA ASP A 41 -2.01 -4.97 -20.86
C ASP A 41 -1.36 -6.36 -20.90
N ASN A 42 -0.55 -6.58 -21.94
CA ASN A 42 0.09 -7.87 -22.13
C ASN A 42 1.35 -7.97 -21.23
N ALA A 43 1.38 -8.94 -20.32
CA ALA A 43 2.58 -9.28 -19.54
C ALA A 43 3.72 -9.86 -20.40
N GLU A 44 3.53 -9.95 -21.72
CA GLU A 44 4.53 -10.39 -22.69
C GLU A 44 5.86 -9.63 -22.54
N GLY A 45 6.92 -10.40 -22.39
CA GLY A 45 8.29 -9.92 -22.22
C GLY A 45 8.72 -9.73 -20.76
N PHE A 46 7.79 -9.64 -19.80
CA PHE A 46 8.13 -9.60 -18.37
C PHE A 46 8.36 -11.00 -17.81
N LYS A 47 9.23 -11.12 -16.81
CA LYS A 47 9.44 -12.38 -16.08
C LYS A 47 8.17 -12.81 -15.38
N GLN A 48 7.87 -14.10 -15.42
CA GLN A 48 6.71 -14.68 -14.75
C GLN A 48 7.12 -15.24 -13.38
N VAL A 49 6.16 -15.31 -12.46
CA VAL A 49 6.35 -15.99 -11.17
C VAL A 49 6.07 -17.48 -11.38
N ASP A 50 7.12 -18.24 -11.65
CA ASP A 50 7.05 -19.67 -11.99
C ASP A 50 7.58 -20.60 -10.87
N GLY A 51 7.95 -20.02 -9.72
CA GLY A 51 8.48 -20.74 -8.57
C GLY A 51 9.96 -21.16 -8.69
N THR A 52 10.67 -20.75 -9.75
CA THR A 52 12.08 -21.12 -9.96
C THR A 52 13.07 -20.16 -9.30
N HIS A 53 12.72 -18.88 -9.16
CA HIS A 53 13.53 -17.90 -8.43
C HIS A 53 13.57 -18.25 -6.95
N LYS A 54 14.78 -18.38 -6.41
CA LYS A 54 15.01 -18.57 -4.97
C LYS A 54 15.36 -17.23 -4.36
N LEU A 55 14.66 -16.85 -3.32
CA LEU A 55 14.90 -15.57 -2.67
C LEU A 55 16.32 -15.52 -2.06
N THR A 56 17.07 -14.47 -2.39
CA THR A 56 18.45 -14.22 -1.96
C THR A 56 18.59 -12.81 -1.42
N PHE A 57 19.06 -12.71 -0.18
CA PHE A 57 19.19 -11.44 0.52
C PHE A 57 20.67 -11.07 0.67
N PRO A 58 21.04 -9.79 0.51
CA PRO A 58 20.16 -8.61 0.47
C PRO A 58 19.61 -8.21 -0.91
N VAL A 59 19.93 -8.93 -2.00
CA VAL A 59 19.54 -8.55 -3.37
C VAL A 59 18.03 -8.35 -3.51
N ASP A 60 17.22 -9.29 -3.01
CA ASP A 60 15.75 -9.25 -3.12
C ASP A 60 15.08 -8.30 -2.11
N HIS A 61 15.86 -7.50 -1.37
CA HIS A 61 15.35 -6.28 -0.74
C HIS A 61 15.18 -5.14 -1.76
N GLY A 62 15.94 -5.16 -2.86
CA GLY A 62 15.88 -4.17 -3.92
C GLY A 62 14.67 -4.32 -4.85
N PRO A 63 14.69 -3.58 -5.97
CA PRO A 63 13.66 -3.68 -7.00
C PRO A 63 13.87 -4.89 -7.92
N HIS A 64 12.77 -5.39 -8.47
CA HIS A 64 12.73 -6.47 -9.46
C HIS A 64 12.13 -5.96 -10.79
N ASP A 65 12.85 -5.05 -11.46
CA ASP A 65 12.35 -4.25 -12.60
C ASP A 65 11.94 -5.06 -13.85
N ASP A 66 12.29 -6.36 -13.88
CA ASP A 66 11.93 -7.31 -14.92
C ASP A 66 10.55 -7.97 -14.72
N TYR A 67 9.90 -7.72 -13.58
CA TYR A 67 8.50 -8.04 -13.33
C TYR A 67 7.59 -6.85 -13.67
N LEU A 68 6.29 -7.08 -13.80
CA LEU A 68 5.35 -6.00 -14.13
C LEU A 68 5.02 -5.13 -12.90
N PHE A 69 4.78 -5.76 -11.74
CA PHE A 69 4.39 -5.09 -10.50
C PHE A 69 5.34 -5.40 -9.35
N GLU A 70 5.46 -4.45 -8.44
CA GLU A 70 6.16 -4.62 -7.18
C GLU A 70 5.64 -3.62 -6.15
N TRP A 71 5.56 -4.02 -4.88
CA TRP A 71 5.10 -3.14 -3.82
C TRP A 71 5.86 -3.29 -2.50
N TRP A 72 6.16 -2.14 -1.90
CA TRP A 72 6.71 -2.00 -0.54
C TRP A 72 5.59 -1.47 0.33
N TYR A 73 5.08 -2.30 1.23
CA TYR A 73 3.86 -2.01 1.96
C TYR A 73 4.11 -2.05 3.47
N LEU A 74 4.08 -0.88 4.11
CA LEU A 74 4.30 -0.74 5.55
C LEU A 74 3.02 -0.29 6.23
N THR A 75 2.59 -1.03 7.25
CA THR A 75 1.54 -0.60 8.18
C THR A 75 2.11 -0.50 9.58
N ALA A 76 1.58 0.41 10.40
CA ALA A 76 2.04 0.61 11.76
C ALA A 76 0.90 0.98 12.70
N LEU A 77 0.90 0.33 13.87
CA LEU A 77 0.04 0.63 15.01
C LEU A 77 0.90 1.34 16.05
N LEU A 78 0.54 2.58 16.39
CA LEU A 78 1.38 3.50 17.13
C LEU A 78 0.58 4.19 18.22
N ASN A 79 1.16 4.35 19.40
CA ASN A 79 0.56 5.07 20.51
C ASN A 79 1.48 6.21 20.95
N ASP A 80 0.89 7.35 21.30
CA ASP A 80 1.63 8.44 21.96
C ASP A 80 1.68 8.26 23.48
N GLN A 81 2.38 9.17 24.16
CA GLN A 81 2.56 9.11 25.61
C GLN A 81 1.26 9.31 26.42
N SER A 82 0.21 9.85 25.79
CA SER A 82 -1.10 10.01 26.41
C SER A 82 -1.99 8.77 26.24
N GLY A 83 -1.54 7.79 25.43
CA GLY A 83 -2.32 6.62 25.06
C GLY A 83 -3.26 6.85 23.87
N ARG A 84 -3.08 7.95 23.12
CA ARG A 84 -3.77 8.15 21.84
C ARG A 84 -3.16 7.23 20.80
N GLU A 85 -4.02 6.60 20.00
CA GLU A 85 -3.68 5.50 19.11
C GLU A 85 -3.81 5.95 17.66
N PHE A 86 -2.87 5.50 16.85
CA PHE A 86 -2.71 5.91 15.47
C PHE A 86 -2.41 4.71 14.58
N GLY A 87 -3.03 4.72 13.40
CA GLY A 87 -2.62 3.89 12.28
C GLY A 87 -1.76 4.71 11.31
N VAL A 88 -0.68 4.14 10.80
CA VAL A 88 0.03 4.67 9.63
C VAL A 88 0.15 3.57 8.58
N GLN A 89 -0.25 3.88 7.34
CA GLN A 89 0.10 3.09 6.18
C GLN A 89 1.01 3.91 5.25
N PHE A 90 2.04 3.26 4.71
CA PHE A 90 2.86 3.78 3.63
C PHE A 90 3.09 2.68 2.60
N THR A 91 2.60 2.91 1.38
CA THR A 91 2.83 1.99 0.26
C THR A 91 3.56 2.68 -0.87
N VAL A 92 4.57 2.02 -1.43
CA VAL A 92 5.10 2.37 -2.75
C VAL A 92 4.77 1.22 -3.69
N PHE A 93 4.02 1.51 -4.75
CA PHE A 93 3.79 0.59 -5.86
C PHE A 93 4.67 0.98 -7.04
N ARG A 94 5.33 0.01 -7.66
CA ARG A 94 6.01 0.16 -8.94
C ARG A 94 5.24 -0.62 -10.00
N ARG A 95 5.07 0.00 -11.16
CA ARG A 95 4.59 -0.65 -12.38
C ARG A 95 5.57 -0.40 -13.52
N ALA A 96 5.96 -1.45 -14.21
CA ALA A 96 6.69 -1.33 -15.46
C ALA A 96 5.72 -0.98 -16.60
N LEU A 97 6.13 -0.08 -17.50
CA LEU A 97 5.39 0.31 -18.70
C LEU A 97 5.90 -0.40 -19.95
N THR A 98 7.15 -0.88 -19.91
CA THR A 98 7.82 -1.56 -21.01
C THR A 98 9.01 -2.35 -20.48
N THR A 99 9.38 -3.41 -21.19
CA THR A 99 10.62 -4.15 -20.98
C THR A 99 11.83 -3.42 -21.59
N ASP A 100 11.61 -2.50 -22.54
CA ASP A 100 12.63 -1.73 -23.23
C ASP A 100 13.00 -0.46 -22.43
N SER A 101 13.79 -0.64 -21.39
CA SER A 101 14.39 0.47 -20.64
C SER A 101 15.72 0.94 -21.27
N ASP A 102 15.93 2.25 -21.33
CA ASP A 102 17.19 2.85 -21.79
C ASP A 102 17.96 3.41 -20.59
N VAL A 103 18.88 2.61 -20.04
CA VAL A 103 19.71 2.99 -18.89
C VAL A 103 20.61 4.20 -19.14
N SER A 104 20.83 4.59 -20.40
CA SER A 104 21.61 5.80 -20.72
C SER A 104 20.80 7.10 -20.59
N ASN A 105 19.47 7.00 -20.58
CA ASN A 105 18.57 8.13 -20.43
C ASN A 105 17.60 7.89 -19.25
N PRO A 106 17.81 8.53 -18.09
CA PRO A 106 17.02 8.26 -16.89
C PRO A 106 15.53 8.62 -17.04
N TRP A 107 15.14 9.40 -18.07
CA TRP A 107 13.74 9.69 -18.39
C TRP A 107 13.04 8.57 -19.17
N ARG A 108 13.79 7.58 -19.64
CA ARG A 108 13.33 6.39 -20.37
C ARG A 108 13.54 5.10 -19.54
N SER A 109 13.36 5.20 -18.22
CA SER A 109 13.40 4.04 -17.33
C SER A 109 12.33 3.00 -17.63
N GLY A 110 11.20 3.41 -18.23
CA GLY A 110 10.06 2.52 -18.44
C GLY A 110 9.32 2.16 -17.15
N GLN A 111 9.62 2.84 -16.03
CA GLN A 111 9.03 2.56 -14.72
C GLN A 111 8.15 3.73 -14.26
N VAL A 112 7.07 3.43 -13.55
CA VAL A 112 6.28 4.40 -12.80
C VAL A 112 6.13 3.94 -11.36
N TYR A 113 6.16 4.91 -10.44
CA TYR A 113 6.00 4.70 -9.02
C TYR A 113 4.82 5.49 -8.49
N LEU A 114 4.02 4.85 -7.65
CA LEU A 114 2.93 5.45 -6.90
C LEU A 114 3.26 5.36 -5.42
N GLY A 115 3.14 6.47 -4.69
CA GLY A 115 3.29 6.50 -3.24
C GLY A 115 1.95 6.83 -2.61
N HIS A 116 1.46 5.98 -1.72
CA HIS A 116 0.29 6.23 -0.89
C HIS A 116 0.72 6.37 0.57
N LEU A 117 0.12 7.33 1.27
CA LEU A 117 0.29 7.53 2.71
C LEU A 117 -1.09 7.71 3.32
N ALA A 118 -1.35 6.97 4.40
CA ALA A 118 -2.51 7.18 5.24
C ALA A 118 -2.11 7.34 6.71
N MET A 119 -2.87 8.18 7.42
CA MET A 119 -2.77 8.34 8.87
C MET A 119 -4.18 8.30 9.47
N SER A 120 -4.44 7.27 10.27
CA SER A 120 -5.66 7.11 11.06
C SER A 120 -5.43 7.61 12.48
N ASP A 121 -6.30 8.47 12.97
CA ASP A 121 -6.41 8.84 14.38
C ASP A 121 -7.61 8.11 14.98
N ILE A 122 -7.35 7.13 15.85
CA ILE A 122 -8.41 6.22 16.30
C ILE A 122 -9.43 6.95 17.19
N GLN A 123 -8.96 7.84 18.05
CA GLN A 123 -9.82 8.58 18.98
C GLN A 123 -10.68 9.62 18.28
N GLU A 124 -10.10 10.38 17.33
CA GLU A 124 -10.86 11.38 16.57
C GLU A 124 -11.62 10.79 15.37
N LYS A 125 -11.35 9.53 15.03
CA LYS A 125 -11.94 8.81 13.89
C LYS A 125 -11.72 9.55 12.57
N THR A 126 -10.50 10.04 12.38
CA THR A 126 -10.09 10.72 11.14
C THR A 126 -9.08 9.87 10.38
N HIS A 127 -9.18 9.85 9.06
CA HIS A 127 -8.28 9.11 8.18
C HIS A 127 -7.80 10.05 7.06
N GLN A 128 -6.53 10.43 7.12
CA GLN A 128 -5.92 11.36 6.18
C GLN A 128 -5.17 10.59 5.11
N VAL A 129 -5.38 10.93 3.85
CA VAL A 129 -4.85 10.17 2.70
C VAL A 129 -4.14 11.12 1.76
N GLU A 130 -2.98 10.71 1.28
CA GLU A 130 -2.21 11.43 0.25
C GLU A 130 -1.64 10.45 -0.77
N GLU A 131 -1.61 10.86 -2.04
CA GLU A 131 -1.12 10.07 -3.17
C GLU A 131 -0.09 10.86 -3.98
N ARG A 132 0.92 10.16 -4.49
CA ARG A 132 1.91 10.70 -5.40
C ARG A 132 2.18 9.77 -6.57
N PHE A 133 2.50 10.37 -7.71
CA PHE A 133 2.94 9.66 -8.90
C PHE A 133 4.27 10.23 -9.37
N SER A 134 5.20 9.36 -9.73
CA SER A 134 6.43 9.78 -10.37
C SER A 134 6.91 8.76 -11.39
N ARG A 135 7.63 9.24 -12.39
CA ARG A 135 8.38 8.36 -13.29
C ARG A 135 9.59 7.84 -12.55
N GLY A 136 9.97 6.59 -12.83
CA GLY A 136 11.26 6.07 -12.38
C GLY A 136 12.36 6.98 -12.89
N HIS A 137 13.11 7.56 -11.97
CA HIS A 137 14.22 8.48 -12.24
C HIS A 137 15.10 8.53 -10.98
N PRO A 138 16.44 8.47 -11.07
CA PRO A 138 17.33 8.41 -9.89
C PRO A 138 17.18 9.55 -8.87
N GLU A 139 16.57 10.66 -9.28
CA GLU A 139 16.29 11.82 -8.41
C GLU A 139 14.82 11.95 -7.99
N LEU A 140 13.90 11.23 -8.63
CA LEU A 140 12.46 11.41 -8.41
C LEU A 140 11.78 10.17 -7.85
N ALA A 141 12.08 8.96 -8.32
CA ALA A 141 11.51 7.74 -7.75
C ALA A 141 12.32 6.52 -8.16
N GLY A 142 12.42 5.56 -7.24
CA GLY A 142 13.18 4.34 -7.46
C GLY A 142 13.30 3.50 -6.20
N ALA A 143 13.97 2.36 -6.34
CA ALA A 143 14.42 1.57 -5.21
C ALA A 143 15.87 1.07 -5.38
N LEU A 144 16.51 0.71 -4.26
CA LEU A 144 17.88 0.19 -4.17
C LEU A 144 17.89 -0.95 -3.15
N ALA A 145 18.71 -1.98 -3.38
CA ALA A 145 18.92 -3.07 -2.43
C ALA A 145 19.88 -2.70 -1.30
N GLU A 146 20.99 -2.00 -1.62
CA GLU A 146 22.11 -1.80 -0.70
C GLU A 146 22.77 -0.40 -0.84
N PRO A 147 22.72 0.44 0.22
CA PRO A 147 21.78 0.34 1.33
C PRO A 147 20.35 0.40 0.80
N PHE A 148 19.43 -0.30 1.46
CA PHE A 148 18.05 -0.34 1.00
C PHE A 148 17.42 1.05 1.02
N ARG A 149 16.69 1.38 -0.04
CA ARG A 149 15.88 2.58 -0.13
C ARG A 149 14.78 2.36 -1.15
N VAL A 150 13.55 2.73 -0.82
CA VAL A 150 12.47 2.98 -1.79
C VAL A 150 11.98 4.41 -1.58
N TYR A 151 11.74 5.15 -2.67
CA TYR A 151 11.40 6.57 -2.58
C TYR A 151 10.53 7.06 -3.75
N VAL A 152 9.70 8.05 -3.45
CA VAL A 152 8.90 8.83 -4.39
C VAL A 152 8.99 10.30 -3.94
N GLU A 153 9.77 11.07 -4.68
CA GLU A 153 10.16 12.45 -4.39
C GLU A 153 10.84 12.56 -3.01
N ASP A 154 10.31 13.37 -2.10
CA ASP A 154 10.80 13.48 -0.73
C ASP A 154 10.26 12.40 0.23
N TRP A 155 9.36 11.51 -0.23
CA TRP A 155 8.93 10.35 0.55
C TRP A 155 9.91 9.19 0.40
N SER A 156 10.24 8.53 1.51
CA SER A 156 11.12 7.37 1.47
C SER A 156 11.01 6.44 2.68
N LEU A 157 11.27 5.16 2.43
CA LEU A 157 11.62 4.17 3.44
C LEU A 157 13.05 3.69 3.13
N ALA A 158 13.99 3.93 4.04
CA ALA A 158 15.42 3.71 3.76
C ALA A 158 16.19 3.15 4.95
N SER A 159 17.15 2.27 4.71
CA SER A 159 18.12 1.86 5.73
C SER A 159 18.91 3.06 6.24
N THR A 160 19.09 3.10 7.55
CA THR A 160 19.93 4.11 8.23
C THR A 160 21.38 3.64 8.38
N THR A 161 21.67 2.41 7.99
CA THR A 161 22.99 1.79 8.02
C THR A 161 23.24 1.01 6.73
N VAL A 162 24.38 0.35 6.60
CA VAL A 162 24.65 -0.59 5.50
C VAL A 162 23.80 -1.86 5.56
N SER A 163 23.27 -2.22 6.74
CA SER A 163 22.34 -3.33 6.91
C SER A 163 20.90 -2.88 6.65
N TYR A 164 20.03 -3.82 6.23
CA TYR A 164 18.63 -3.55 5.93
C TYR A 164 17.91 -2.78 7.06
N PHE A 165 17.95 -3.31 8.29
CA PHE A 165 17.45 -2.59 9.48
C PHE A 165 18.57 -1.84 10.22
N PRO A 166 18.25 -0.72 10.91
CA PRO A 166 16.94 -0.09 11.00
C PRO A 166 16.57 0.74 9.77
N LEU A 167 15.28 0.77 9.45
CA LEU A 167 14.69 1.59 8.40
C LEU A 167 14.20 2.92 8.98
N LYS A 168 14.25 3.98 8.18
CA LYS A 168 13.63 5.28 8.46
C LYS A 168 12.56 5.56 7.41
N LEU A 169 11.33 5.73 7.85
CA LEU A 169 10.22 6.26 7.07
C LEU A 169 10.18 7.77 7.24
N VAL A 170 10.13 8.49 6.12
CA VAL A 170 9.77 9.90 6.05
C VAL A 170 8.76 10.07 4.93
N ALA A 171 7.57 10.52 5.25
CA ALA A 171 6.50 10.81 4.30
C ALA A 171 5.57 11.88 4.87
N GLY A 172 4.79 12.54 4.02
CA GLY A 172 3.81 13.53 4.46
C GLY A 172 3.60 14.71 3.52
N THR A 173 2.70 15.57 3.95
CA THR A 173 2.35 16.85 3.35
C THR A 173 2.82 18.00 4.25
N ARG A 174 2.26 19.19 4.04
CA ARG A 174 2.44 20.32 4.97
C ARG A 174 1.69 20.09 6.30
N ASP A 175 0.55 19.41 6.25
CA ASP A 175 -0.39 19.32 7.37
C ASP A 175 -0.29 17.99 8.13
N TYR A 176 0.22 16.94 7.47
CA TYR A 176 0.42 15.62 8.08
C TYR A 176 1.80 15.07 7.73
N ARG A 177 2.62 14.74 8.72
CA ARG A 177 3.96 14.17 8.50
C ARG A 177 4.22 12.95 9.36
N VAL A 178 4.96 12.01 8.81
CA VAL A 178 5.42 10.79 9.46
C VAL A 178 6.94 10.79 9.44
N SER A 179 7.56 10.63 10.62
CA SER A 179 8.98 10.29 10.71
C SER A 179 9.20 9.18 11.71
N LEU A 180 9.39 7.95 11.21
CA LEU A 180 9.50 6.76 12.04
C LEU A 180 10.82 6.05 11.80
N VAL A 181 11.40 5.50 12.88
CA VAL A 181 12.49 4.54 12.83
C VAL A 181 11.93 3.17 13.16
N VAL A 182 12.03 2.26 12.20
CA VAL A 182 11.48 0.90 12.22
C VAL A 182 12.65 -0.07 12.40
N ASN A 183 12.67 -0.76 13.53
CA ASN A 183 13.74 -1.69 13.89
C ASN A 183 13.37 -3.12 13.49
N ARG A 184 14.38 -3.99 13.40
CA ARG A 184 14.16 -5.43 13.17
C ARG A 184 13.27 -6.01 14.27
N GLY A 185 12.24 -6.72 13.85
CA GLY A 185 11.34 -7.50 14.70
C GLY A 185 11.68 -8.98 14.67
N LYS A 186 10.65 -9.80 14.44
CA LYS A 186 10.80 -11.25 14.27
C LYS A 186 11.65 -11.62 13.04
N PRO A 187 12.12 -12.89 12.94
CA PRO A 187 12.64 -13.44 11.70
C PRO A 187 11.71 -13.14 10.51
N MET A 188 12.31 -12.97 9.34
CA MET A 188 11.56 -12.76 8.10
C MET A 188 10.74 -14.00 7.74
N ILE A 189 9.49 -13.79 7.34
CA ILE A 189 8.58 -14.84 6.92
C ILE A 189 8.57 -14.90 5.40
N LEU A 190 8.78 -16.09 4.82
CA LEU A 190 8.59 -16.33 3.39
C LEU A 190 7.23 -17.00 3.20
N HIS A 191 6.36 -16.40 2.38
CA HIS A 191 5.01 -16.93 2.17
C HIS A 191 4.97 -18.04 1.13
N GLY A 192 3.95 -18.88 1.23
CA GLY A 192 3.77 -20.02 0.33
C GLY A 192 4.91 -21.02 0.43
N ILE A 193 5.54 -21.36 -0.70
CA ILE A 193 6.67 -22.30 -0.75
C ILE A 193 7.95 -21.50 -0.96
N ASP A 194 8.72 -21.28 0.10
CA ASP A 194 10.00 -20.54 0.08
C ASP A 194 9.89 -19.15 -0.58
N GLY A 195 8.75 -18.47 -0.42
CA GLY A 195 8.47 -17.15 -0.98
C GLY A 195 7.59 -17.16 -2.23
N TYR A 196 7.39 -18.31 -2.87
CA TYR A 196 6.42 -18.47 -3.95
C TYR A 196 5.00 -18.60 -3.38
N SER A 197 4.20 -17.54 -3.48
CA SER A 197 2.83 -17.44 -2.98
C SER A 197 1.82 -17.54 -4.12
N GLN A 198 1.20 -18.71 -4.28
CA GLN A 198 0.17 -18.94 -5.28
C GLN A 198 -1.18 -18.37 -4.83
N LYS A 199 -1.87 -17.65 -5.71
CA LYS A 199 -3.15 -16.96 -5.45
C LYS A 199 -4.33 -17.57 -6.22
N SER A 200 -4.05 -18.18 -7.38
CA SER A 200 -5.02 -18.94 -8.20
C SER A 200 -4.28 -19.98 -9.06
N SER A 201 -4.98 -20.63 -10.01
CA SER A 201 -4.35 -21.56 -10.96
C SER A 201 -3.25 -20.93 -11.84
N ASP A 202 -3.32 -19.63 -12.06
CA ASP A 202 -2.50 -18.86 -12.99
C ASP A 202 -1.81 -17.64 -12.34
N HIS A 203 -2.22 -17.23 -11.13
CA HIS A 203 -1.64 -16.11 -10.42
C HIS A 203 -0.75 -16.54 -9.26
N ALA A 204 0.44 -15.96 -9.18
CA ALA A 204 1.35 -16.12 -8.07
C ALA A 204 2.22 -14.87 -7.92
N SER A 205 2.77 -14.68 -6.73
CA SER A 205 3.75 -13.64 -6.44
C SER A 205 4.95 -14.20 -5.68
N TYR A 206 6.09 -13.53 -5.77
CA TYR A 206 7.12 -13.69 -4.75
C TYR A 206 6.79 -12.78 -3.58
N TYR A 207 6.75 -13.32 -2.36
CA TYR A 207 6.22 -12.61 -1.21
C TYR A 207 6.92 -13.00 0.10
N TYR A 208 7.44 -11.99 0.80
CA TYR A 208 7.90 -12.10 2.18
C TYR A 208 7.47 -10.91 3.05
N THR A 209 7.53 -11.13 4.36
CA THR A 209 7.14 -10.16 5.39
C THR A 209 8.22 -10.00 6.45
N HIS A 210 8.37 -8.79 6.95
CA HIS A 210 8.95 -8.55 8.27
C HIS A 210 7.88 -8.08 9.25
N SER A 211 7.64 -8.87 10.29
CA SER A 211 6.60 -8.64 11.29
C SER A 211 7.17 -8.23 12.65
N ARG A 212 6.28 -7.82 13.58
CA ARG A 212 6.61 -7.26 14.90
C ARG A 212 7.75 -6.23 14.89
N LEU A 213 7.77 -5.30 13.94
CA LEU A 213 8.85 -4.32 13.80
C LEU A 213 8.75 -3.21 14.86
N PRO A 214 9.64 -3.14 15.87
CA PRO A 214 9.54 -2.12 16.91
C PRO A 214 9.79 -0.74 16.31
N THR A 215 8.79 0.13 16.43
CA THR A 215 8.75 1.41 15.73
C THR A 215 8.63 2.56 16.71
N ARG A 216 9.37 3.64 16.46
CA ARG A 216 9.33 4.87 17.25
C ARG A 216 9.58 6.08 16.37
N GLY A 217 9.05 7.24 16.76
CA GLY A 217 9.32 8.48 16.04
C GLY A 217 8.29 9.54 16.34
N THR A 218 7.97 10.34 15.34
CA THR A 218 7.01 11.44 15.46
C THR A 218 5.97 11.39 14.34
N LEU A 219 4.74 11.76 14.70
CA LEU A 219 3.68 12.14 13.77
C LEU A 219 3.43 13.63 13.96
N GLU A 220 3.28 14.37 12.88
CA GLU A 220 2.83 15.77 12.90
C GLU A 220 1.43 15.82 12.30
N ILE A 221 0.48 16.37 13.05
CA ILE A 221 -0.94 16.50 12.67
C ILE A 221 -1.35 17.93 12.95
N ASP A 222 -1.72 18.69 11.91
CA ASP A 222 -2.12 20.10 12.02
C ASP A 222 -1.10 20.98 12.79
N GLY A 223 0.19 20.69 12.61
CA GLY A 223 1.31 21.38 13.26
C GLY A 223 1.56 20.97 14.72
N GLN A 224 0.84 19.96 15.25
CA GLN A 224 1.12 19.35 16.54
C GLN A 224 1.96 18.10 16.37
N GLU A 225 3.06 18.00 17.10
CA GLU A 225 3.94 16.83 17.10
C GLU A 225 3.54 15.83 18.19
N HIS A 226 3.31 14.58 17.80
CA HIS A 226 3.06 13.45 18.67
C HIS A 226 4.29 12.54 18.66
N THR A 227 4.95 12.39 19.80
CA THR A 227 6.00 11.36 19.95
C THR A 227 5.34 10.00 20.17
N VAL A 228 5.60 9.07 19.26
CA VAL A 228 4.91 7.79 19.19
C VAL A 228 5.85 6.60 19.26
N SER A 229 5.32 5.47 19.72
CA SER A 229 5.95 4.17 19.64
C SER A 229 4.92 3.06 19.43
N GLY A 230 5.34 1.96 18.84
CA GLY A 230 4.46 0.81 18.61
C GLY A 230 5.11 -0.23 17.71
N THR A 231 4.30 -0.86 16.87
CA THR A 231 4.72 -1.98 16.04
C THR A 231 4.34 -1.74 14.60
N ALA A 232 5.26 -2.00 13.68
CA ALA A 232 5.01 -1.99 12.25
C ALA A 232 5.10 -3.39 11.65
N TRP A 233 4.57 -3.51 10.44
CA TRP A 233 4.58 -4.66 9.57
C TRP A 233 5.06 -4.18 8.20
N LEU A 234 5.90 -4.96 7.52
CA LEU A 234 6.41 -4.63 6.20
C LEU A 234 6.30 -5.83 5.26
N ASP A 235 5.49 -5.67 4.23
CA ASP A 235 5.34 -6.62 3.13
C ASP A 235 6.15 -6.21 1.91
N ARG A 236 6.65 -7.23 1.24
CA ARG A 236 7.39 -7.14 -0.01
C ARG A 236 6.88 -8.20 -0.95
N GLU A 237 6.31 -7.74 -2.06
CA GLU A 237 5.76 -8.64 -3.06
C GLU A 237 5.91 -8.07 -4.48
N TRP A 238 6.13 -8.96 -5.43
CA TRP A 238 6.22 -8.66 -6.86
C TRP A 238 5.69 -9.80 -7.73
N SER A 239 5.12 -9.45 -8.87
CA SER A 239 4.52 -10.38 -9.83
C SER A 239 4.45 -9.79 -11.23
N SER A 240 4.14 -10.63 -12.21
CA SER A 240 3.76 -10.18 -13.57
C SER A 240 2.39 -10.66 -14.00
N GLN A 241 1.71 -11.41 -13.13
CA GLN A 241 0.34 -11.82 -13.32
C GLN A 241 -0.57 -10.69 -12.85
N ILE A 242 -1.41 -10.23 -13.76
CA ILE A 242 -2.28 -9.08 -13.58
C ILE A 242 -3.57 -9.57 -12.96
N LEU A 243 -4.06 -8.92 -11.92
CA LEU A 243 -5.44 -9.10 -11.50
C LEU A 243 -6.37 -8.79 -12.70
N ASP A 244 -6.93 -9.82 -13.31
CA ASP A 244 -7.78 -9.76 -14.49
C ASP A 244 -9.13 -10.47 -14.30
N ASP A 245 -10.00 -10.37 -15.30
CA ASP A 245 -11.28 -11.09 -15.33
C ASP A 245 -11.01 -12.59 -15.10
N PRO A 246 -11.59 -13.21 -14.06
CA PRO A 246 -12.82 -12.81 -13.38
C PRO A 246 -12.66 -12.22 -11.97
N TYR A 247 -11.45 -11.88 -11.54
CA TYR A 247 -11.23 -11.28 -10.24
C TYR A 247 -11.57 -9.79 -10.24
N ARG A 248 -12.21 -9.33 -9.17
CA ARG A 248 -12.59 -7.92 -8.98
C ARG A 248 -11.62 -7.19 -8.05
N GLY A 249 -11.02 -7.92 -7.11
CA GLY A 249 -10.12 -7.37 -6.10
C GLY A 249 -9.61 -8.46 -5.16
N TRP A 250 -9.14 -8.03 -4.00
CA TRP A 250 -8.75 -8.91 -2.91
C TRP A 250 -9.18 -8.34 -1.57
N TYR A 251 -9.13 -9.20 -0.56
CA TYR A 251 -9.02 -8.78 0.83
C TYR A 251 -7.73 -9.33 1.43
N TRP A 252 -7.11 -8.51 2.27
CA TRP A 252 -5.89 -8.85 2.98
C TRP A 252 -6.02 -8.44 4.45
N PHE A 253 -5.42 -9.24 5.33
CA PHE A 253 -5.35 -8.96 6.77
C PHE A 253 -3.95 -9.25 7.28
N SER A 254 -3.40 -8.38 8.13
CA SER A 254 -2.30 -8.72 9.05
C SER A 254 -2.77 -8.53 10.48
N LEU A 255 -2.80 -9.61 11.25
CA LEU A 255 -3.32 -9.62 12.61
C LEU A 255 -2.20 -9.93 13.59
N ASN A 256 -2.07 -9.09 14.61
CA ASN A 256 -1.11 -9.22 15.69
C ASN A 256 -1.86 -9.56 16.98
N PHE A 257 -1.76 -10.81 17.45
CA PHE A 257 -2.38 -11.23 18.70
C PHE A 257 -1.56 -10.81 19.93
N ASP A 258 -2.20 -10.57 21.06
CA ASP A 258 -1.56 -10.06 22.28
C ASP A 258 -0.59 -11.06 22.92
N ASP A 259 -0.76 -12.35 22.64
CA ASP A 259 0.16 -13.40 23.06
C ASP A 259 1.43 -13.50 22.19
N GLY A 260 1.54 -12.62 21.19
CA GLY A 260 2.67 -12.50 20.30
C GLY A 260 2.59 -13.37 19.04
N ARG A 261 1.54 -14.18 18.86
CA ARG A 261 1.26 -14.85 17.58
C ARG A 261 0.73 -13.86 16.56
N GLU A 262 0.79 -14.23 15.28
CA GLU A 262 0.31 -13.40 14.18
C GLU A 262 -0.34 -14.26 13.11
N LEU A 263 -1.24 -13.65 12.33
CA LEU A 263 -1.87 -14.28 11.19
C LEU A 263 -1.91 -13.28 10.04
N VAL A 264 -1.46 -13.70 8.86
CA VAL A 264 -1.71 -12.97 7.61
C VAL A 264 -2.64 -13.77 6.74
N LEU A 265 -3.66 -13.12 6.18
CA LEU A 265 -4.67 -13.69 5.29
C LEU A 265 -4.71 -12.91 3.99
N PHE A 266 -4.90 -13.60 2.88
CA PHE A 266 -5.15 -12.98 1.59
C PHE A 266 -6.03 -13.88 0.74
N GLU A 267 -7.02 -13.29 0.07
CA GLU A 267 -7.78 -13.98 -0.97
C GLU A 267 -8.20 -13.00 -2.06
N LEU A 268 -8.12 -13.46 -3.31
CA LEU A 268 -8.80 -12.79 -4.42
C LEU A 268 -10.31 -12.99 -4.31
N HIS A 269 -11.12 -12.07 -4.81
CA HIS A 269 -12.56 -12.28 -4.88
C HIS A 269 -13.13 -11.94 -6.26
N SER A 270 -14.29 -12.53 -6.56
CA SER A 270 -14.99 -12.47 -7.84
C SER A 270 -16.49 -12.39 -7.58
N ASP A 271 -17.20 -11.65 -8.45
CA ASP A 271 -18.67 -11.61 -8.45
C ASP A 271 -19.27 -12.95 -8.94
N ASP A 272 -18.50 -13.73 -9.70
CA ASP A 272 -18.85 -15.09 -10.10
C ASP A 272 -18.33 -16.11 -9.07
N SER A 273 -19.26 -16.67 -8.29
CA SER A 273 -18.97 -17.70 -7.27
C SER A 273 -18.41 -19.02 -7.82
N SER A 274 -18.42 -19.23 -9.14
CA SER A 274 -17.83 -20.41 -9.78
C SER A 274 -16.31 -20.29 -9.97
N VAL A 275 -15.79 -19.08 -9.87
CA VAL A 275 -14.36 -18.77 -9.94
C VAL A 275 -13.65 -19.35 -8.73
N LYS A 276 -12.56 -20.07 -8.98
CA LYS A 276 -11.76 -20.68 -7.93
C LYS A 276 -10.61 -19.76 -7.54
N THR A 277 -10.60 -19.35 -6.29
CA THR A 277 -9.53 -18.62 -5.63
C THR A 277 -8.68 -19.61 -4.80
N ILE A 278 -7.44 -19.25 -4.50
CA ILE A 278 -6.62 -19.98 -3.52
C ILE A 278 -6.45 -19.05 -2.32
N PRO A 279 -7.32 -19.13 -1.31
CA PRO A 279 -7.11 -18.42 -0.06
C PRO A 279 -5.79 -18.83 0.57
N THR A 280 -5.04 -17.83 1.02
CA THR A 280 -3.76 -18.02 1.70
C THR A 280 -3.86 -17.50 3.11
N ALA A 281 -3.30 -18.29 4.02
CA ALA A 281 -3.22 -17.96 5.43
C ALA A 281 -1.87 -18.43 5.94
N THR A 282 -1.12 -17.55 6.60
CA THR A 282 0.15 -17.91 7.25
C THR A 282 0.05 -17.62 8.74
N TRP A 283 0.09 -18.67 9.55
CA TRP A 283 0.17 -18.56 11.00
C TRP A 283 1.63 -18.40 11.41
N ILE A 284 1.91 -17.44 12.29
CA ILE A 284 3.26 -17.11 12.74
C ILE A 284 3.32 -17.21 14.26
N GLU A 285 4.18 -18.10 14.74
CA GLU A 285 4.36 -18.35 16.16
C GLU A 285 5.20 -17.26 16.84
N LEU A 286 5.23 -17.27 18.17
CA LEU A 286 5.97 -16.28 18.98
C LEU A 286 7.46 -16.20 18.63
N ASP A 287 8.08 -17.32 18.25
CA ASP A 287 9.49 -17.38 17.85
C ASP A 287 9.74 -16.96 16.39
N GLY A 288 8.69 -16.68 15.63
CA GLY A 288 8.73 -16.34 14.21
C GLY A 288 8.78 -17.54 13.27
N SER A 289 8.69 -18.78 13.78
CA SER A 289 8.37 -19.92 12.93
C SER A 289 6.97 -19.76 12.34
N SER A 290 6.80 -20.12 11.08
CA SER A 290 5.56 -19.90 10.35
C SER A 290 5.14 -21.13 9.55
N SER A 291 3.83 -21.29 9.39
CA SER A 291 3.24 -22.34 8.56
C SER A 291 2.05 -21.81 7.77
N SER A 292 1.89 -22.31 6.55
CA SER A 292 0.63 -22.12 5.81
C SER A 292 -0.50 -22.87 6.52
N VAL A 293 -1.62 -22.21 6.73
CA VAL A 293 -2.84 -22.83 7.26
C VAL A 293 -3.54 -23.55 6.12
N VAL A 294 -3.97 -24.79 6.35
CA VAL A 294 -4.63 -25.60 5.34
C VAL A 294 -5.96 -24.96 4.95
N ALA A 295 -6.23 -24.76 3.66
CA ALA A 295 -7.39 -24.00 3.17
C ALA A 295 -8.76 -24.45 3.74
N ASP A 296 -8.91 -25.75 4.05
CA ASP A 296 -10.17 -26.30 4.59
C ASP A 296 -10.27 -26.25 6.13
N THR A 297 -9.27 -25.74 6.84
CA THR A 297 -9.27 -25.64 8.31
C THR A 297 -9.59 -24.24 8.83
N TRP A 298 -9.93 -23.32 7.93
CA TRP A 298 -10.36 -21.99 8.27
C TRP A 298 -11.38 -21.43 7.28
N SER A 299 -12.12 -20.41 7.68
CA SER A 299 -12.98 -19.63 6.80
C SER A 299 -13.08 -18.20 7.30
N ILE A 300 -13.22 -17.25 6.39
CA ILE A 300 -13.44 -15.84 6.73
C ILE A 300 -14.65 -15.32 5.94
N LYS A 301 -15.55 -14.61 6.60
CA LYS A 301 -16.78 -14.10 5.97
C LYS A 301 -17.11 -12.69 6.45
N PRO A 302 -17.58 -11.81 5.56
CA PRO A 302 -18.00 -10.48 5.93
C PRO A 302 -19.26 -10.55 6.81
N ARG A 303 -19.37 -9.66 7.81
CA ARG A 303 -20.49 -9.57 8.75
C ARG A 303 -21.21 -8.22 8.69
N ARG A 304 -20.47 -7.11 8.63
CA ARG A 304 -21.01 -5.74 8.52
C ARG A 304 -20.27 -4.94 7.46
N TYR A 305 -21.01 -4.07 6.80
CA TYR A 305 -20.52 -3.22 5.72
C TYR A 305 -20.65 -1.75 6.08
N TRP A 306 -19.66 -0.96 5.66
CA TRP A 306 -19.75 0.49 5.55
C TRP A 306 -19.71 0.86 4.07
N LYS A 307 -20.79 1.46 3.57
CA LYS A 307 -21.07 1.54 2.13
C LYS A 307 -21.03 0.11 1.54
N SER A 308 -20.18 -0.14 0.55
CA SER A 308 -19.95 -1.46 -0.06
C SER A 308 -18.77 -2.23 0.53
N TYR A 309 -17.97 -1.62 1.41
CA TYR A 309 -16.78 -2.24 1.99
C TYR A 309 -17.15 -3.05 3.24
N PRO A 310 -16.82 -4.35 3.30
CA PRO A 310 -17.01 -5.16 4.51
C PRO A 310 -16.00 -4.76 5.58
N VAL A 311 -16.40 -3.92 6.54
CA VAL A 311 -15.51 -3.41 7.59
C VAL A 311 -15.50 -4.27 8.85
N GLU A 312 -16.20 -5.40 8.82
CA GLU A 312 -16.27 -6.36 9.91
C GLU A 312 -16.39 -7.78 9.36
N TRP A 313 -15.60 -8.69 9.89
CA TRP A 313 -15.47 -10.07 9.42
C TRP A 313 -15.50 -11.06 10.57
N VAL A 314 -15.95 -12.27 10.28
CA VAL A 314 -15.85 -13.42 11.18
C VAL A 314 -14.85 -14.40 10.59
N LEU A 315 -13.79 -14.66 11.34
CA LEU A 315 -12.77 -15.66 11.03
C LEU A 315 -12.99 -16.87 11.95
N GLU A 316 -13.14 -18.05 11.35
CA GLU A 316 -13.05 -19.32 12.04
C GLU A 316 -11.75 -20.01 11.62
N ILE A 317 -10.90 -20.38 12.58
CA ILE A 317 -9.63 -21.06 12.33
C ILE A 317 -9.33 -22.04 13.47
N ASP A 318 -9.08 -23.30 13.14
CA ASP A 318 -8.81 -24.39 14.10
C ASP A 318 -9.86 -24.50 15.23
N GLY A 319 -11.12 -24.16 14.93
CA GLY A 319 -12.25 -24.18 15.86
C GLY A 319 -12.40 -22.93 16.74
N THR A 320 -11.47 -21.97 16.65
CA THR A 320 -11.59 -20.67 17.31
C THR A 320 -12.33 -19.67 16.42
N HIS A 321 -13.16 -18.83 17.03
CA HIS A 321 -13.92 -17.78 16.35
C HIS A 321 -13.38 -16.42 16.75
N TYR A 322 -12.91 -15.66 15.75
CA TYR A 322 -12.50 -14.28 15.89
C TYR A 322 -13.46 -13.37 15.13
N VAL A 323 -13.72 -12.20 15.70
CA VAL A 323 -14.34 -11.07 15.00
C VAL A 323 -13.25 -10.06 14.74
N ILE A 324 -13.12 -9.66 13.48
CA ILE A 324 -12.17 -8.63 13.04
C ILE A 324 -13.01 -7.42 12.64
N GLU A 325 -12.85 -6.29 13.32
CA GLU A 325 -13.66 -5.09 13.09
C GLU A 325 -12.77 -3.86 12.92
N ALA A 326 -13.13 -2.98 11.98
CA ALA A 326 -12.46 -1.69 11.85
C ALA A 326 -12.66 -0.83 13.11
N GLU A 327 -11.58 -0.25 13.62
CA GLU A 327 -11.61 0.69 14.76
C GLU A 327 -12.61 1.84 14.56
N PHE A 328 -12.71 2.29 13.30
CA PHE A 328 -13.81 3.09 12.81
C PHE A 328 -14.00 2.85 11.32
N ASP A 329 -15.21 3.11 10.85
CA ASP A 329 -15.67 2.72 9.52
C ASP A 329 -14.94 3.45 8.37
N ASP A 330 -14.73 4.76 8.48
CA ASP A 330 -14.25 5.61 7.38
C ASP A 330 -12.72 5.67 7.32
N GLN A 331 -12.10 4.51 7.02
CA GLN A 331 -10.67 4.38 6.71
C GLN A 331 -10.49 4.16 5.20
N PHE A 332 -11.14 5.02 4.40
CA PHE A 332 -11.20 4.89 2.96
C PHE A 332 -10.04 5.63 2.27
N MET A 333 -9.33 4.93 1.41
CA MET A 333 -8.25 5.46 0.58
C MET A 333 -8.83 6.12 -0.67
N SER A 334 -9.10 7.43 -0.58
CA SER A 334 -9.62 8.24 -1.70
C SER A 334 -8.53 8.62 -2.71
N THR A 335 -7.71 7.66 -3.10
CA THR A 335 -6.64 7.77 -4.11
C THR A 335 -7.20 7.56 -5.52
N SER A 336 -6.38 7.76 -6.57
CA SER A 336 -6.79 7.59 -7.97
C SER A 336 -7.32 6.19 -8.27
N ILE A 337 -6.84 5.20 -7.52
CA ILE A 337 -7.43 3.87 -7.38
C ILE A 337 -8.01 3.83 -5.97
N SER A 338 -9.31 3.68 -5.84
CA SER A 338 -9.91 3.70 -4.51
C SER A 338 -9.92 2.32 -3.88
N TYR A 339 -9.66 2.26 -2.58
CA TYR A 339 -9.71 1.04 -1.79
C TYR A 339 -10.00 1.41 -0.32
N TRP A 340 -10.29 0.42 0.51
CA TRP A 340 -10.44 0.62 1.95
C TRP A 340 -9.23 0.02 2.64
N GLU A 341 -8.60 0.79 3.54
CA GLU A 341 -7.45 0.30 4.27
C GLU A 341 -7.37 0.92 5.66
N GLY A 342 -7.42 0.08 6.69
CA GLY A 342 -7.55 0.58 8.04
C GLY A 342 -7.12 -0.36 9.15
N VAL A 343 -6.95 0.24 10.32
CA VAL A 343 -6.70 -0.45 11.57
C VAL A 343 -7.95 -1.25 11.96
N VAL A 344 -7.72 -2.49 12.36
CA VAL A 344 -8.75 -3.40 12.87
C VAL A 344 -8.42 -3.91 14.27
N GLU A 345 -9.44 -4.11 15.07
CA GLU A 345 -9.41 -4.83 16.34
C GLU A 345 -9.81 -6.30 16.10
N VAL A 346 -9.19 -7.23 16.83
CA VAL A 346 -9.53 -8.65 16.82
C VAL A 346 -10.08 -9.05 18.18
N THR A 347 -11.29 -9.59 18.21
CA THR A 347 -11.92 -10.08 19.43
C THR A 347 -12.20 -11.58 19.39
N GLU A 348 -12.01 -12.24 20.53
CA GLU A 348 -12.41 -13.62 20.81
C GLU A 348 -13.36 -13.62 22.01
N SER A 349 -14.59 -14.11 21.84
CA SER A 349 -15.59 -14.17 22.92
C SER A 349 -15.76 -12.83 23.67
N ASP A 350 -15.95 -11.75 22.91
CA ASP A 350 -16.12 -10.36 23.40
C ASP A 350 -14.91 -9.77 24.15
N LYS A 351 -13.72 -10.37 24.00
CA LYS A 351 -12.46 -9.82 24.52
C LYS A 351 -11.55 -9.45 23.37
N VAL A 352 -10.96 -8.27 23.44
CA VAL A 352 -9.86 -7.87 22.56
C VAL A 352 -8.68 -8.80 22.82
N VAL A 353 -8.17 -9.40 21.74
CA VAL A 353 -7.04 -10.33 21.75
C VAL A 353 -5.95 -9.95 20.75
N GLY A 354 -6.13 -8.85 20.02
CA GLY A 354 -5.16 -8.39 19.05
C GLY A 354 -5.67 -7.22 18.22
N HIS A 355 -4.77 -6.70 17.39
CA HIS A 355 -5.03 -5.60 16.46
C HIS A 355 -4.29 -5.86 15.16
N GLY A 356 -4.64 -5.14 14.10
CA GLY A 356 -4.08 -5.39 12.79
C GLY A 356 -4.39 -4.32 11.77
N TYR A 357 -4.13 -4.68 10.52
CA TYR A 357 -4.60 -3.95 9.35
C TYR A 357 -5.44 -4.85 8.47
N MET A 358 -6.40 -4.24 7.79
CA MET A 358 -7.19 -4.85 6.73
C MET A 358 -7.14 -3.96 5.49
N GLU A 359 -6.98 -4.57 4.33
CA GLU A 359 -7.02 -3.92 3.01
C GLU A 359 -8.10 -4.59 2.16
N LEU A 360 -8.96 -3.80 1.52
CA LEU A 360 -10.09 -4.26 0.72
C LEU A 360 -10.12 -3.52 -0.62
N THR A 361 -10.02 -4.26 -1.72
CA THR A 361 -10.02 -3.69 -3.07
C THR A 361 -11.15 -4.30 -3.92
N GLY A 362 -11.63 -3.58 -4.93
CA GLY A 362 -12.65 -4.09 -5.86
C GLY A 362 -14.07 -4.14 -5.30
N TYR A 363 -14.42 -3.24 -4.38
CA TYR A 363 -15.75 -3.15 -3.75
C TYR A 363 -16.53 -1.88 -4.17
N GLU A 364 -15.99 -1.06 -5.06
CA GLU A 364 -16.59 0.19 -5.56
C GLU A 364 -17.88 0.04 -6.39
#